data_AF-A0A7T0JS85-F1
#
_entry.id   AF-A0A7T0JS85-F1
#
_cell.length_a   1.000
_cell.length_b   1.000
_cell.length_c   1.000
_cell.angle_alpha   90.00
_cell.angle_beta   90.00
_cell.angle_gamma   90.00
#
_symmetry.space_group_name_H-M   'P 1'
#
loop_
_entity.id
_entity.type
_entity.pdbx_description
1 polymer ?
#
loop_
_entity_poly.entity_id
_entity_poly.type
_entity_poly.pdbx_seq_one_letter_code
_entity_poly.pdbx_strand_id
1 'polypeptide(L)'
;MNTTASASVVLPGGTLADLAIAGTTSIYHVFGHAGNPGGDSGSDTPAIRIDFNAGANNVFSISATGLVGCCSDSPNITPDGGNSSAHISGTNGLSGILGNAQIALVGVFTSEIDPFGSVAPVSLSFDAANPISLSPLLAQVFYIGDGKSGKNNPSGTALTFTAPTNASRLYLGLTDGWAFNGLPGYYGDNRGAFTANVSLAPVPLPAALPLMLTGLGALGLASRRKQEA
;
A
#
# COMPACT_ATOMS: atom_id res chain seq x y z
N MET A 1 -18.96 -14.09 16.44
CA MET A 1 -18.35 -12.87 16.99
C MET A 1 -17.38 -12.36 15.95
N ASN A 2 -17.72 -11.24 15.29
CA ASN A 2 -16.94 -10.70 14.17
C ASN A 2 -15.80 -9.85 14.76
N THR A 3 -14.61 -10.41 14.89
CA THR A 3 -13.42 -9.66 15.30
C THR A 3 -12.94 -8.85 14.11
N THR A 4 -13.48 -7.64 13.94
CA THR A 4 -12.86 -6.65 13.05
C THR A 4 -11.46 -6.35 13.59
N ALA A 5 -10.43 -6.75 12.85
CA ALA A 5 -9.07 -6.29 13.12
C ALA A 5 -9.08 -4.75 13.21
N SER A 6 -8.57 -4.19 14.30
CA SER A 6 -8.50 -2.75 14.50
C SER A 6 -7.66 -2.12 13.38
N ALA A 7 -8.26 -1.27 12.57
CA ALA A 7 -7.55 -0.53 11.54
C ALA A 7 -6.60 0.48 12.19
N SER A 8 -5.41 0.64 11.62
CA SER A 8 -4.51 1.73 12.00
C SER A 8 -4.85 2.98 11.19
N VAL A 9 -4.78 4.16 11.80
CA VAL A 9 -5.06 5.44 11.12
C VAL A 9 -3.76 6.19 10.92
N VAL A 10 -3.51 6.68 9.71
CA VAL A 10 -2.38 7.58 9.42
C VAL A 10 -2.88 8.95 9.02
N LEU A 11 -2.39 9.99 9.70
CA LEU A 11 -2.68 11.38 9.39
C LEU A 11 -1.58 11.97 8.49
N PRO A 12 -1.85 13.04 7.73
CA PRO A 12 -0.83 13.69 6.93
C PRO A 12 0.39 14.11 7.74
N GLY A 13 1.58 13.77 7.25
CA GLY A 13 2.86 13.94 7.95
C GLY A 13 3.16 12.87 9.01
N GLY A 14 2.24 11.93 9.22
CA GLY A 14 2.39 10.82 10.16
C GLY A 14 3.10 9.61 9.55
N THR A 15 3.57 8.73 10.43
CA THR A 15 4.14 7.43 10.06
C THR A 15 3.60 6.36 11.00
N LEU A 16 3.14 5.25 10.43
CA LEU A 16 2.89 4.00 11.14
C LEU A 16 4.15 3.15 11.02
N ALA A 17 4.71 2.76 12.15
CA ALA A 17 5.95 1.99 12.19
C ALA A 17 5.70 0.54 12.59
N ASP A 18 6.61 -0.34 12.19
CA ASP A 18 6.67 -1.73 12.60
C ASP A 18 5.39 -2.54 12.38
N LEU A 19 4.69 -2.29 11.28
CA LEU A 19 3.53 -3.06 10.88
C LEU A 19 3.98 -4.47 10.46
N ALA A 20 3.62 -5.47 11.26
CA ALA A 20 3.89 -6.87 10.96
C ALA A 20 2.93 -7.38 9.88
N ILE A 21 3.48 -7.90 8.79
CA ILE A 21 2.74 -8.49 7.67
C ILE A 21 3.17 -9.95 7.57
N ALA A 22 2.36 -10.86 8.12
CA ALA A 22 2.65 -12.28 8.08
C ALA A 22 2.67 -12.81 6.64
N GLY A 23 3.46 -13.85 6.36
CA GLY A 23 3.47 -14.50 5.03
C GLY A 23 2.09 -15.04 4.59
N THR A 24 1.20 -15.28 5.55
CA THR A 24 -0.19 -15.72 5.33
C THR A 24 -1.14 -14.57 4.97
N THR A 25 -0.69 -13.32 5.02
CA THR A 25 -1.54 -12.14 4.79
C THR A 25 -1.84 -11.96 3.31
N SER A 26 -3.08 -12.25 2.94
CA SER A 26 -3.55 -12.11 1.55
C SER A 26 -3.97 -10.68 1.27
N ILE A 27 -3.40 -10.06 0.23
CA ILE A 27 -3.86 -8.74 -0.25
C ILE A 27 -5.32 -8.79 -0.72
N TYR A 28 -5.85 -9.97 -1.01
CA TYR A 28 -7.21 -10.20 -1.47
C TYR A 28 -8.21 -10.43 -0.33
N HIS A 29 -7.72 -10.61 0.91
CA HIS A 29 -8.57 -10.73 2.08
C HIS A 29 -8.89 -9.35 2.65
N VAL A 30 -9.86 -8.69 2.03
CA VAL A 30 -10.32 -7.34 2.36
C VAL A 30 -11.82 -7.33 2.62
N PHE A 31 -12.32 -6.34 3.36
CA PHE A 31 -13.76 -6.17 3.66
C PHE A 31 -14.44 -7.40 4.32
N GLY A 32 -13.66 -8.32 4.90
CA GLY A 32 -14.18 -9.56 5.50
C GLY A 32 -14.45 -10.68 4.49
N HIS A 33 -14.09 -10.48 3.22
CA HIS A 33 -14.08 -11.55 2.22
C HIS A 33 -12.73 -12.23 2.24
N ALA A 34 -12.71 -13.56 2.36
CA ALA A 34 -11.47 -14.32 2.25
C ALA A 34 -10.86 -14.11 0.85
N GLY A 35 -9.54 -13.97 0.81
CA GLY A 35 -8.77 -13.76 -0.42
C GLY A 35 -8.25 -15.04 -1.05
N ASN A 36 -8.57 -16.20 -0.48
CA ASN A 36 -8.16 -17.53 -0.94
C ASN A 36 -9.34 -18.31 -1.57
N PRO A 37 -9.76 -17.98 -2.81
CA PRO A 37 -10.67 -18.83 -3.57
C PRO A 37 -9.97 -20.09 -4.12
N GLY A 38 -8.64 -20.20 -4.03
CA GLY A 38 -7.80 -21.21 -4.68
C GLY A 38 -7.91 -22.64 -4.15
N GLY A 39 -8.63 -22.86 -3.04
CA GLY A 39 -9.06 -24.19 -2.61
C GLY A 39 -7.99 -25.06 -1.93
N ASP A 40 -6.85 -24.49 -1.50
CA ASP A 40 -5.95 -25.17 -0.58
C ASP A 40 -6.52 -25.18 0.86
N SER A 41 -6.03 -26.09 1.70
CA SER A 41 -6.56 -26.31 3.05
C SER A 41 -6.22 -25.21 4.07
N GLY A 42 -5.44 -24.20 3.66
CA GLY A 42 -4.99 -23.11 4.53
C GLY A 42 -5.87 -21.87 4.44
N SER A 43 -6.35 -21.38 5.59
CA SER A 43 -6.96 -20.05 5.63
C SER A 43 -5.90 -18.96 5.46
N ASP A 44 -6.18 -17.98 4.63
CA ASP A 44 -5.41 -16.74 4.61
C ASP A 44 -5.76 -15.84 5.80
N THR A 45 -4.92 -14.84 6.06
CA THR A 45 -5.21 -13.80 7.07
C THR A 45 -5.54 -12.47 6.39
N PRO A 46 -6.40 -11.63 7.01
CA PRO A 46 -6.78 -10.32 6.45
C PRO A 46 -5.58 -9.43 6.13
N ALA A 47 -5.67 -8.70 5.02
CA ALA A 47 -4.71 -7.65 4.68
C ALA A 47 -4.62 -6.59 5.79
N ILE A 48 -3.43 -6.01 5.98
CA ILE A 48 -3.23 -4.94 6.95
C ILE A 48 -3.91 -3.68 6.44
N ARG A 49 -4.99 -3.28 7.12
CA ARG A 49 -5.77 -2.09 6.79
C ARG A 49 -5.23 -0.84 7.48
N ILE A 50 -4.97 0.17 6.67
CA ILE A 50 -4.58 1.51 7.08
C ILE A 50 -5.63 2.50 6.57
N ASP A 51 -6.26 3.23 7.48
CA ASP A 51 -7.22 4.28 7.15
C ASP A 51 -6.53 5.64 7.05
N PHE A 52 -7.03 6.46 6.13
CA PHE A 52 -6.62 7.85 5.97
C PHE A 52 -7.78 8.69 5.44
N ASN A 53 -7.69 10.01 5.59
CA ASN A 53 -8.70 10.92 5.06
C ASN A 53 -8.63 10.94 3.53
N ALA A 54 -9.75 10.62 2.88
CA ALA A 54 -9.86 10.76 1.43
C ALA A 54 -9.61 12.20 0.98
N GLY A 55 -9.04 12.35 -0.21
CA GLY A 55 -8.61 13.63 -0.74
C GLY A 55 -7.60 13.49 -1.87
N ALA A 56 -7.42 14.57 -2.63
CA ALA A 56 -6.39 14.62 -3.65
C ALA A 56 -4.99 14.68 -3.02
N ASN A 57 -3.99 14.17 -3.74
CA ASN A 57 -2.57 14.28 -3.42
C ASN A 57 -2.13 13.60 -2.11
N ASN A 58 -2.85 12.56 -1.66
CA ASN A 58 -2.32 11.66 -0.64
C ASN A 58 -1.17 10.85 -1.25
N VAL A 59 0.06 11.14 -0.83
CA VAL A 59 1.28 10.47 -1.31
C VAL A 59 1.89 9.67 -0.18
N PHE A 60 2.07 8.37 -0.41
CA PHE A 60 2.65 7.44 0.54
C PHE A 60 4.09 7.10 0.17
N SER A 61 4.92 6.96 1.19
CA SER A 61 6.19 6.24 1.11
C SER A 61 6.12 5.06 2.06
N ILE A 62 6.54 3.89 1.57
CA ILE A 62 6.47 2.64 2.31
C ILE A 62 7.86 2.04 2.27
N SER A 63 8.37 1.55 3.39
CA SER A 63 9.61 0.79 3.47
C SER A 63 9.34 -0.53 4.15
N ALA A 64 9.95 -1.62 3.69
CA ALA A 64 9.77 -2.92 4.31
C ALA A 64 11.08 -3.67 4.47
N THR A 65 11.14 -4.49 5.51
CA THR A 65 12.23 -5.43 5.79
C THR A 65 11.65 -6.77 6.26
N GLY A 66 12.51 -7.71 6.64
CA GLY A 66 12.10 -9.03 7.09
C GLY A 66 12.12 -10.07 5.97
N LEU A 67 11.65 -11.26 6.29
CA LEU A 67 11.67 -12.40 5.38
C LEU A 67 10.37 -13.19 5.52
N VAL A 68 9.86 -13.61 4.39
CA VAL A 68 8.80 -14.62 4.28
C VAL A 68 9.33 -15.86 3.56
N GLY A 69 8.60 -16.95 3.64
CA GLY A 69 8.83 -18.16 2.87
C GLY A 69 7.50 -18.73 2.41
N CYS A 70 7.53 -19.59 1.41
CA CYS A 70 6.37 -20.34 0.91
C CYS A 70 6.68 -21.83 0.88
N CYS A 71 5.67 -22.64 0.55
CA CYS A 71 5.87 -24.07 0.32
C CYS A 71 6.43 -24.80 1.57
N SER A 72 6.17 -24.27 2.77
CA SER A 72 6.74 -24.72 4.05
C SER A 72 8.26 -24.58 4.20
N ASP A 73 8.92 -23.81 3.33
CA ASP A 73 10.35 -23.51 3.46
C ASP A 73 10.63 -22.49 4.57
N SER A 74 11.89 -22.48 5.03
CA SER A 74 12.39 -21.44 5.93
C SER A 74 12.33 -20.06 5.25
N PRO A 75 11.89 -18.99 5.94
CA PRO A 75 11.81 -17.66 5.35
C PRO A 75 13.13 -17.19 4.74
N ASN A 76 13.10 -16.90 3.43
CA ASN A 76 14.26 -16.50 2.63
C ASN A 76 13.92 -15.50 1.51
N ILE A 77 12.65 -15.09 1.40
CA ILE A 77 12.16 -14.12 0.42
C ILE A 77 12.08 -12.75 1.08
N THR A 78 12.75 -11.75 0.51
CA THR A 78 12.69 -10.34 0.93
C THR A 78 11.38 -9.69 0.48
N PRO A 79 11.04 -8.47 0.96
CA PRO A 79 9.86 -7.75 0.49
C PRO A 79 9.80 -7.55 -1.03
N ASP A 80 10.96 -7.54 -1.70
CA ASP A 80 11.05 -7.46 -3.17
C ASP A 80 10.63 -8.74 -3.91
N GLY A 81 10.34 -9.81 -3.18
CA GLY A 81 9.89 -11.08 -3.72
C GLY A 81 11.01 -11.98 -4.27
N GLY A 82 10.64 -13.23 -4.53
CA GLY A 82 11.53 -14.29 -5.01
C GLY A 82 11.85 -14.18 -6.51
N ASN A 83 12.62 -15.12 -7.04
CA ASN A 83 13.17 -15.05 -8.41
C ASN A 83 12.25 -15.56 -9.54
N SER A 84 11.04 -16.01 -9.22
CA SER A 84 10.07 -16.45 -10.24
C SER A 84 9.03 -15.37 -10.54
N SER A 85 8.37 -15.50 -11.68
CA SER A 85 7.25 -14.64 -12.06
C SER A 85 6.00 -14.91 -11.22
N ALA A 86 5.21 -13.87 -10.99
CA ALA A 86 3.87 -13.94 -10.41
C ALA A 86 2.82 -13.55 -11.47
N HIS A 87 1.83 -14.41 -11.65
CA HIS A 87 0.70 -14.22 -12.54
C HIS A 87 -0.59 -14.54 -11.80
N ILE A 88 -0.91 -13.71 -10.81
CA ILE A 88 -2.05 -13.92 -9.92
C ILE A 88 -3.26 -13.13 -10.45
N SER A 89 -4.37 -13.82 -10.60
CA SER A 89 -5.65 -13.29 -11.08
C SER A 89 -6.32 -12.44 -9.99
N GLY A 90 -7.13 -11.48 -10.42
CA GLY A 90 -7.93 -10.68 -9.49
C GLY A 90 -9.04 -11.50 -8.84
N THR A 91 -9.42 -11.13 -7.62
CA THR A 91 -10.59 -11.65 -6.92
C THR A 91 -11.18 -10.56 -6.02
N ASN A 92 -12.41 -10.77 -5.52
CA ASN A 92 -13.11 -9.84 -4.62
C ASN A 92 -13.21 -8.40 -5.19
N GLY A 93 -13.28 -8.26 -6.52
CA GLY A 93 -13.30 -6.95 -7.20
C GLY A 93 -11.96 -6.21 -7.22
N LEU A 94 -10.88 -6.82 -6.73
CA LEU A 94 -9.52 -6.31 -6.84
C LEU A 94 -8.84 -6.85 -8.09
N SER A 95 -7.96 -6.05 -8.70
CA SER A 95 -7.17 -6.49 -9.86
C SER A 95 -6.21 -7.64 -9.51
N GLY A 96 -5.81 -8.41 -10.51
CA GLY A 96 -4.66 -9.30 -10.39
C GLY A 96 -3.33 -8.54 -10.34
N ILE A 97 -2.22 -9.27 -10.31
CA ILE A 97 -0.88 -8.73 -10.50
C ILE A 97 -0.07 -9.61 -11.47
N LEU A 98 0.75 -8.96 -12.29
CA LEU A 98 1.63 -9.60 -13.26
C LEU A 98 3.05 -9.08 -13.04
N GLY A 99 4.04 -9.95 -12.85
CA GLY A 99 5.42 -9.48 -12.71
C GLY A 99 6.46 -10.57 -12.52
N ASN A 100 7.70 -10.16 -12.30
CA ASN A 100 8.87 -11.04 -12.21
C ASN A 100 9.32 -11.34 -10.77
N ALA A 101 8.43 -11.16 -9.79
CA ALA A 101 8.70 -11.51 -8.40
C ALA A 101 7.49 -12.16 -7.73
N GLN A 102 7.68 -13.38 -7.21
CA GLN A 102 6.71 -14.08 -6.38
C GLN A 102 6.72 -13.52 -4.95
N ILE A 103 5.55 -13.49 -4.29
CA ILE A 103 5.42 -13.21 -2.85
C ILE A 103 6.12 -11.89 -2.44
N ALA A 104 6.04 -10.89 -3.32
CA ALA A 104 6.48 -9.54 -2.98
C ALA A 104 5.45 -8.85 -2.06
N LEU A 105 5.90 -7.84 -1.31
CA LEU A 105 4.99 -6.91 -0.66
C LEU A 105 4.23 -6.12 -1.72
N VAL A 106 2.91 -6.14 -1.62
CA VAL A 106 2.00 -5.41 -2.49
C VAL A 106 1.04 -4.54 -1.67
N GLY A 107 0.44 -3.57 -2.35
CA GLY A 107 -0.60 -2.72 -1.80
C GLY A 107 -1.83 -2.61 -2.70
N VAL A 108 -2.93 -2.15 -2.13
CA VAL A 108 -4.10 -1.71 -2.88
C VAL A 108 -4.79 -0.56 -2.17
N PHE A 109 -5.17 0.47 -2.94
CA PHE A 109 -6.00 1.56 -2.44
C PHE A 109 -7.48 1.25 -2.67
N THR A 110 -8.32 1.45 -1.66
CA THR A 110 -9.77 1.36 -1.78
C THR A 110 -10.47 2.55 -1.13
N SER A 111 -11.75 2.68 -1.41
CA SER A 111 -12.64 3.56 -0.65
C SER A 111 -13.32 2.77 0.48
N GLU A 112 -14.34 3.36 1.10
CA GLU A 112 -15.24 2.67 2.03
C GLU A 112 -16.20 1.69 1.35
N ILE A 113 -16.33 1.77 0.01
CA ILE A 113 -17.21 0.90 -0.78
C ILE A 113 -16.54 -0.45 -0.96
N ASP A 114 -17.26 -1.51 -0.57
CA ASP A 114 -16.85 -2.89 -0.79
C ASP A 114 -16.79 -3.20 -2.30
N PRO A 115 -15.61 -3.55 -2.84
CA PRO A 115 -15.46 -3.84 -4.27
C PRO A 115 -16.04 -5.21 -4.67
N PHE A 116 -16.47 -6.05 -3.71
CA PHE A 116 -16.96 -7.39 -4.02
C PHE A 116 -18.12 -7.38 -5.03
N GLY A 117 -18.01 -8.23 -6.06
CA GLY A 117 -18.98 -8.29 -7.17
C GLY A 117 -18.84 -7.18 -8.21
N SER A 118 -17.96 -6.21 -8.01
CA SER A 118 -17.63 -5.19 -9.03
C SER A 118 -16.63 -5.71 -10.05
N VAL A 119 -16.60 -5.09 -11.23
CA VAL A 119 -15.59 -5.38 -12.25
C VAL A 119 -14.24 -4.87 -11.74
N ALA A 120 -13.27 -5.78 -11.61
CA ALA A 120 -11.92 -5.43 -11.19
C ALA A 120 -11.21 -4.54 -12.24
N PRO A 121 -10.37 -3.60 -11.82
CA PRO A 121 -9.50 -2.87 -12.73
C PRO A 121 -8.52 -3.79 -13.46
N VAL A 122 -7.98 -3.32 -14.60
CA VAL A 122 -6.89 -4.01 -15.30
C VAL A 122 -5.68 -4.13 -14.36
N SER A 123 -5.05 -5.29 -14.34
CA SER A 123 -3.82 -5.53 -13.56
C SER A 123 -2.69 -4.62 -13.99
N LEU A 124 -1.96 -4.08 -13.01
CA LEU A 124 -0.67 -3.46 -13.27
C LEU A 124 0.37 -4.56 -13.47
N SER A 125 1.15 -4.41 -14.53
CA SER A 125 2.39 -5.17 -14.68
C SER A 125 3.47 -4.46 -13.87
N PHE A 126 4.24 -5.21 -13.10
CA PHE A 126 5.45 -4.72 -12.46
C PHE A 126 6.65 -5.53 -12.94
N ASP A 127 7.68 -4.84 -13.36
CA ASP A 127 9.01 -5.42 -13.52
C ASP A 127 9.90 -4.89 -12.38
N ALA A 128 11.04 -5.53 -12.17
CA ALA A 128 12.02 -5.13 -11.17
C ALA A 128 12.56 -3.68 -11.33
N ALA A 129 12.14 -2.97 -12.39
CA ALA A 129 12.50 -1.59 -12.72
C ALA A 129 11.31 -0.63 -12.53
N ASN A 130 10.56 -0.82 -11.44
CA ASN A 130 9.42 0.04 -11.09
C ASN A 130 9.76 1.54 -11.21
N PRO A 131 8.82 2.36 -11.71
CA PRO A 131 9.00 3.81 -11.69
C PRO A 131 9.10 4.30 -10.24
N ILE A 132 9.88 5.36 -10.02
CA ILE A 132 10.07 6.00 -8.70
C ILE A 132 8.77 6.54 -8.08
N SER A 133 7.71 6.65 -8.89
CA SER A 133 6.38 7.06 -8.47
C SER A 133 5.32 6.24 -9.20
N LEU A 134 4.29 5.79 -8.47
CA LEU A 134 3.13 5.08 -9.00
C LEU A 134 1.83 5.78 -8.57
N SER A 135 0.83 5.78 -9.45
CA SER A 135 -0.52 6.29 -9.15
C SER A 135 -1.56 5.20 -9.50
N PRO A 136 -1.72 4.18 -8.65
CA PRO A 136 -2.65 3.08 -8.90
C PRO A 136 -4.11 3.57 -8.91
N LEU A 137 -4.98 2.87 -9.63
CA LEU A 137 -6.44 3.07 -9.54
C LEU A 137 -7.00 2.51 -8.22
N LEU A 138 -8.25 2.85 -7.91
CA LEU A 138 -8.99 2.18 -6.83
C LEU A 138 -9.12 0.68 -7.15
N ALA A 139 -8.98 -0.16 -6.13
CA ALA A 139 -9.02 -1.62 -6.23
C ALA A 139 -7.96 -2.23 -7.17
N GLN A 140 -6.94 -1.47 -7.55
CA GLN A 140 -5.84 -1.94 -8.37
C GLN A 140 -4.64 -2.30 -7.49
N VAL A 141 -4.27 -3.58 -7.48
CA VAL A 141 -3.11 -4.09 -6.75
C VAL A 141 -1.83 -3.58 -7.44
N PHE A 142 -0.87 -3.12 -6.64
CA PHE A 142 0.41 -2.60 -7.10
C PHE A 142 1.58 -3.15 -6.27
N TYR A 143 2.74 -3.28 -6.92
CA TYR A 143 3.98 -3.69 -6.28
C TYR A 143 4.51 -2.59 -5.35
N ILE A 144 4.99 -2.98 -4.17
CA ILE A 144 5.70 -2.09 -3.24
C ILE A 144 7.15 -2.53 -3.07
N GLY A 145 7.39 -3.82 -2.87
CA GLY A 145 8.73 -4.34 -2.61
C GLY A 145 9.27 -3.89 -1.25
N ASP A 146 10.58 -3.64 -1.20
CA ASP A 146 11.24 -3.00 -0.05
C ASP A 146 10.97 -1.48 0.05
N GLY A 147 10.26 -0.91 -0.94
CA GLY A 147 10.00 0.51 -1.03
C GLY A 147 11.05 1.31 -1.82
N LYS A 148 11.98 0.64 -2.51
CA LYS A 148 13.05 1.27 -3.28
C LYS A 148 13.01 0.85 -4.74
N SER A 149 13.58 1.70 -5.59
CA SER A 149 13.73 1.42 -7.01
C SER A 149 14.80 0.34 -7.23
N GLY A 150 14.45 -0.69 -8.01
CA GLY A 150 15.35 -1.79 -8.32
C GLY A 150 15.23 -2.92 -7.31
N LYS A 151 14.94 -4.13 -7.81
CA LYS A 151 14.85 -5.34 -6.99
C LYS A 151 16.16 -5.62 -6.24
N ASN A 152 16.07 -5.83 -4.93
CA ASN A 152 17.18 -6.10 -4.02
C ASN A 152 18.30 -5.03 -4.11
N ASN A 153 17.93 -3.77 -4.37
CA ASN A 153 18.86 -2.66 -4.44
C ASN A 153 18.67 -1.73 -3.22
N PRO A 154 19.41 -1.94 -2.12
CA PRO A 154 19.27 -1.12 -0.92
C PRO A 154 19.68 0.35 -1.15
N SER A 155 20.40 0.67 -2.23
CA SER A 155 20.76 2.03 -2.63
C SER A 155 19.74 2.66 -3.59
N GLY A 156 18.63 1.96 -3.88
CA GLY A 156 17.55 2.46 -4.72
C GLY A 156 16.89 3.72 -4.15
N THR A 157 16.33 4.52 -5.05
CA THR A 157 15.55 5.70 -4.68
C THR A 157 14.24 5.26 -4.03
N ALA A 158 13.81 5.96 -2.98
CA ALA A 158 12.54 5.67 -2.33
C ALA A 158 11.37 5.83 -3.32
N LEU A 159 10.47 4.85 -3.32
CA LEU A 159 9.26 4.87 -4.12
C LEU A 159 8.18 5.72 -3.46
N THR A 160 7.31 6.28 -4.29
CA THR A 160 6.14 7.04 -3.85
C THR A 160 4.87 6.51 -4.51
N PHE A 161 3.78 6.47 -3.75
CA PHE A 161 2.49 5.95 -4.20
C PHE A 161 1.41 7.01 -3.98
N THR A 162 0.87 7.56 -5.07
CA THR A 162 -0.23 8.53 -4.99
C THR A 162 -1.56 7.81 -4.99
N ALA A 163 -2.33 7.98 -3.91
CA ALA A 163 -3.65 7.39 -3.81
C ALA A 163 -4.66 8.12 -4.71
N PRO A 164 -5.63 7.40 -5.30
CA PRO A 164 -6.80 8.01 -5.94
C PRO A 164 -7.52 8.97 -5.00
N THR A 165 -8.13 10.03 -5.55
CA THR A 165 -8.83 11.06 -4.75
C THR A 165 -9.88 10.49 -3.79
N ASN A 166 -10.57 9.42 -4.19
CA ASN A 166 -11.64 8.81 -3.40
C ASN A 166 -11.16 7.63 -2.54
N ALA A 167 -9.86 7.35 -2.50
CA ALA A 167 -9.31 6.33 -1.62
C ALA A 167 -9.31 6.83 -0.18
N SER A 168 -9.75 5.99 0.75
CA SER A 168 -9.71 6.23 2.20
C SER A 168 -8.99 5.11 2.95
N ARG A 169 -8.61 4.04 2.23
CA ARG A 169 -7.97 2.85 2.80
C ARG A 169 -6.81 2.40 1.93
N LEU A 170 -5.71 2.05 2.59
CA LEU A 170 -4.58 1.34 2.02
C LEU A 170 -4.53 -0.03 2.68
N TYR A 171 -4.50 -1.09 1.87
CA TYR A 171 -4.28 -2.45 2.34
C TYR A 171 -2.89 -2.92 1.94
N LEU A 172 -2.21 -3.61 2.85
CA LEU A 172 -0.91 -4.24 2.60
C LEU A 172 -0.99 -5.75 2.81
N GLY A 173 -0.27 -6.50 1.97
CA GLY A 173 -0.25 -7.95 2.02
C GLY A 173 0.62 -8.55 0.93
N LEU A 174 0.41 -9.84 0.68
CA LEU A 174 1.14 -10.61 -0.31
C LEU A 174 0.19 -11.22 -1.35
N THR A 175 0.72 -11.52 -2.52
CA THR A 175 0.05 -12.34 -3.53
C THR A 175 0.69 -13.72 -3.58
N ASP A 176 -0.15 -14.74 -3.54
CA ASP A 176 0.28 -16.13 -3.69
C ASP A 176 -0.79 -16.94 -4.42
N GLY A 177 -0.41 -18.10 -4.94
CA GLY A 177 -1.26 -19.01 -5.68
C GLY A 177 -0.48 -20.23 -6.12
N TRP A 178 -1.17 -21.24 -6.65
CA TRP A 178 -0.52 -22.47 -7.09
C TRP A 178 0.57 -22.17 -8.12
N ALA A 179 1.82 -22.50 -7.79
CA ALA A 179 2.98 -22.21 -8.62
C ALA A 179 3.04 -20.73 -9.09
N PHE A 180 2.53 -19.81 -8.26
CA PHE A 180 2.46 -18.37 -8.52
C PHE A 180 1.64 -18.00 -9.77
N ASN A 181 0.66 -18.83 -10.13
CA ASN A 181 -0.19 -18.63 -11.31
C ASN A 181 -1.67 -18.87 -10.99
N GLY A 182 -2.56 -18.12 -11.65
CA GLY A 182 -3.99 -18.35 -11.61
C GLY A 182 -4.66 -17.66 -10.43
N LEU A 183 -5.62 -18.31 -9.78
CA LEU A 183 -6.35 -17.73 -8.66
C LEU A 183 -5.46 -17.56 -7.42
N PRO A 184 -5.71 -16.55 -6.59
CA PRO A 184 -4.99 -16.40 -5.34
C PRO A 184 -5.29 -17.55 -4.38
N GLY A 185 -4.27 -17.98 -3.62
CA GLY A 185 -4.37 -19.05 -2.63
C GLY A 185 -3.02 -19.48 -2.09
N TYR A 186 -2.95 -20.64 -1.44
CA TYR A 186 -1.72 -21.26 -0.90
C TYR A 186 -1.05 -20.53 0.26
N TYR A 187 -1.69 -19.47 0.78
CA TYR A 187 -1.21 -18.69 1.91
C TYR A 187 -0.92 -19.50 3.18
N GLY A 188 -1.58 -20.65 3.39
CA GLY A 188 -1.41 -21.45 4.61
C GLY A 188 -0.05 -22.16 4.72
N ASP A 189 0.67 -22.32 3.62
CA ASP A 189 2.02 -22.89 3.63
C ASP A 189 3.13 -21.83 3.74
N ASN A 190 2.74 -20.55 3.79
CA ASN A 190 3.67 -19.44 3.97
C ASN A 190 4.12 -19.30 5.43
N ARG A 191 5.34 -18.79 5.60
CA ARG A 191 6.02 -18.61 6.90
C ARG A 191 6.67 -17.24 6.98
N GLY A 192 7.04 -16.82 8.18
CA GLY A 192 7.73 -15.56 8.42
C GLY A 192 6.81 -14.35 8.31
N ALA A 193 7.43 -13.17 8.29
CA ALA A 193 6.73 -11.90 8.22
C ALA A 193 7.66 -10.81 7.67
N PHE A 194 7.05 -9.84 6.99
CA PHE A 194 7.67 -8.54 6.76
C PHE A 194 7.33 -7.58 7.90
N THR A 195 8.19 -6.58 8.06
CA THR A 195 7.96 -5.42 8.91
C THR A 195 7.96 -4.17 8.03
N ALA A 196 6.84 -3.47 7.98
CA ALA A 196 6.65 -2.30 7.13
C ALA A 196 6.48 -1.01 7.93
N ASN A 197 7.04 0.07 7.42
CA ASN A 197 6.76 1.44 7.85
C ASN A 197 6.00 2.17 6.74
N VAL A 198 4.94 2.88 7.08
CA VAL A 198 4.07 3.58 6.15
C VAL A 198 3.96 5.04 6.54
N SER A 199 4.46 5.92 5.69
CA SER A 199 4.45 7.36 5.88
C SER A 199 3.49 8.01 4.89
N LEU A 200 2.62 8.90 5.39
CA LEU A 200 1.78 9.76 4.56
C LEU A 200 2.40 11.16 4.51
N ALA A 201 2.67 11.67 3.31
CA ALA A 201 3.24 12.99 3.13
C ALA A 201 2.37 14.09 3.79
N PRO A 202 2.96 15.16 4.34
CA PRO A 202 2.22 16.33 4.78
C PRO A 202 1.43 16.94 3.62
N VAL A 203 0.24 17.47 3.90
CA VAL A 203 -0.49 18.27 2.91
C VAL A 203 0.29 19.58 2.69
N PRO A 204 0.64 19.94 1.44
CA PRO A 204 1.26 21.23 1.16
C PRO A 204 0.37 22.35 1.67
N LEU A 205 0.92 23.25 2.50
CA LEU A 205 0.15 24.42 2.92
C LEU A 205 -0.29 25.21 1.67
N PRO A 206 -1.55 25.66 1.58
CA PRO A 206 -1.94 26.57 0.52
C PRO A 206 -1.00 27.78 0.51
N ALA A 207 -0.40 28.07 -0.64
CA ALA A 207 0.55 29.18 -0.80
C ALA A 207 -0.02 30.54 -0.35
N ALA A 208 -1.35 30.66 -0.21
CA ALA A 208 -2.05 31.83 0.29
C ALA A 208 -1.84 32.12 1.79
N LEU A 209 -1.51 31.14 2.63
CA LEU A 209 -1.36 31.38 4.08
C LEU A 209 -0.18 32.32 4.44
N PRO A 210 1.05 32.07 3.94
CA PRO A 210 2.17 32.98 4.14
C PRO A 210 1.92 34.38 3.53
N LEU A 211 1.21 34.44 2.40
CA LEU A 211 0.83 35.69 1.74
C LEU A 211 -0.19 36.51 2.54
N MET A 212 -1.14 35.86 3.22
CA MET A 212 -2.07 36.56 4.11
C MET A 212 -1.37 37.09 5.37
N LEU A 213 -0.48 36.30 5.98
CA LEU A 213 0.29 36.70 7.17
C LEU A 213 1.22 37.88 6.86
N THR A 214 1.89 37.87 5.71
CA THR A 214 2.74 38.97 5.26
C THR A 214 1.93 40.19 4.81
N GLY A 215 0.81 39.99 4.11
CA GLY A 215 -0.09 41.06 3.68
C GLY A 215 -0.75 41.81 4.84
N LEU A 216 -1.28 41.10 5.83
CA LEU A 216 -1.85 41.69 7.05
C LEU A 216 -0.78 42.37 7.92
N GLY A 217 0.41 41.77 8.01
CA GLY A 217 1.55 42.38 8.71
C GLY A 217 1.99 43.71 8.09
N ALA A 218 2.09 43.77 6.76
CA ALA A 218 2.43 44.99 6.03
C ALA A 218 1.35 46.08 6.16
N LEU A 219 0.07 45.70 6.10
CA LEU A 219 -1.06 46.61 6.32
C LEU A 219 -1.11 47.16 7.75
N GLY A 220 -0.84 46.33 8.75
CA GLY A 220 -0.77 46.75 10.16
C GLY A 220 0.40 47.69 10.48
N LEU A 221 1.55 47.49 9.84
CA LEU A 221 2.70 48.40 9.95
C LEU A 221 2.45 49.74 9.24
N ALA A 222 1.75 49.72 8.09
CA ALA A 222 1.40 50.91 7.34
C ALA A 222 0.31 51.76 8.04
N SER A 223 -0.64 51.14 8.73
CA SER A 223 -1.67 51.85 9.50
C SER A 223 -1.12 52.48 10.78
N ARG A 224 -0.18 51.81 11.48
CA ARG A 224 0.52 52.40 12.64
C ARG A 224 1.31 53.65 12.28
N ARG A 225 2.00 53.67 11.14
CA ARG A 225 2.76 54.83 10.68
C ARG A 225 1.90 56.05 10.34
N LYS A 226 0.61 55.87 10.03
CA LYS A 226 -0.31 56.98 9.75
C LYS A 226 -0.95 57.59 11.00
N GLN A 227 -0.83 56.96 12.17
CA GLN A 227 -1.37 57.49 13.42
C GLN A 227 -0.34 58.33 14.21
N GLU A 228 0.93 58.35 13.80
CA GLU A 228 2.02 59.09 14.45
C GLU A 228 2.45 60.36 13.69
N ALA A 229 1.69 60.80 12.68
CA ALA A 229 1.91 62.03 11.90
C ALA A 229 0.68 62.94 11.98
#